data_AF-A0A0N1I9N1-F1
#
_entry.id   AF-A0A0N1I9N1-F1
#
_cell.length_a   1.000
_cell.length_b   1.000
_cell.length_c   1.000
_cell.angle_alpha   90.00
_cell.angle_beta   90.00
_cell.angle_gamma   90.00
#
_symmetry.space_group_name_H-M   'P 1'
#
loop_
_entity.id
_entity.type
_entity.pdbx_description
1 polymer ?
#
loop_
_entity_poly.entity_id
_entity_poly.type
_entity_poly.pdbx_seq_one_letter_code
_entity_poly.pdbx_strand_id
1 'polypeptide(L)'
;MSASPQLTQEISEDLISGRYECVVCSEPVGHKHELWACRCCYGVFHLPCVRFWADSQAKERERQLQSTSGVATQGELDRFRCPLCQSFNPKGSLAVYKCYCGKVAKPAVDAMLVPGSCGQPCELRQADPCCPHRCTLLCHPGPCPPCTRAREQACWCGNNTKTVGCSSGVHGYECGAICDKALDCGQHRCMAPCHEGPCPVCTMMVTETCWCGSTQRTRRCGAPPAGESTTASGGGGFRCTRACMKMRDCGNHVCGLLCHPGDCEKCFRIPERQKFCPCGKTRVQVQRVSCLDPVPSCGLTCELPLPCSHLCWLRCHDATPCAPCKEMISMPCECGARTMTFPCFCQYLQQSEWETARKQCELPASALPPCFPPKCNRVCKKWLSCHKHRCTNACCVNQEHICMQICTKKLACGEHQCGQLCHPGPCPPCSYVSYEPLYCRCRRTWVDPPVPCGTKPPQCHHPCSVPRPCGHPPNHECHRERDCPPCVVLVEKLCASHQKPMPYHIPCHKPEVSCGRRCGRNLSCCGRFCELVCHSGPCVHPCAKNFPTLAEVLRGGPKSGPP
;
A
#
# COMPACT_ATOMS: atom_id res chain seq x y z
N MET A 1 2.76 -14.98 15.82
CA MET A 1 2.13 -16.29 16.06
C MET A 1 2.83 -16.93 17.24
N SER A 2 2.30 -16.71 18.44
CA SER A 2 2.74 -17.37 19.67
C SER A 2 2.44 -18.86 19.51
N ALA A 3 3.47 -19.68 19.30
CA ALA A 3 3.29 -21.11 19.09
C ALA A 3 2.87 -21.73 20.43
N SER A 4 1.63 -22.20 20.51
CA SER A 4 1.06 -22.73 21.74
C SER A 4 1.66 -24.12 22.05
N PRO A 5 1.94 -24.45 23.32
CA PRO A 5 2.38 -25.78 23.74
C PRO A 5 1.39 -26.91 23.36
N GLN A 6 0.13 -26.55 23.07
CA GLN A 6 -0.93 -27.44 22.61
C GLN A 6 -0.58 -28.11 21.27
N LEU A 7 0.03 -27.39 20.33
CA LEU A 7 0.37 -27.95 19.01
C LEU A 7 1.33 -29.15 19.10
N THR A 8 2.30 -29.09 20.01
CA THR A 8 3.25 -30.17 20.24
C THR A 8 2.55 -31.41 20.81
N GLN A 9 1.58 -31.22 21.71
CA GLN A 9 0.79 -32.31 22.28
C GLN A 9 -0.09 -32.97 21.22
N GLU A 10 -0.85 -32.17 20.47
CA GLU A 10 -1.75 -32.65 19.40
C GLU A 10 -1.01 -33.49 18.36
N ILE A 11 0.10 -32.97 17.82
CA ILE A 11 0.90 -33.71 16.83
C ILE A 11 1.46 -35.00 17.42
N SER A 12 1.92 -34.97 18.68
CA SER A 12 2.48 -36.16 19.34
C SER A 12 1.41 -37.23 19.55
N GLU A 13 0.22 -36.85 20.04
CA GLU A 13 -0.91 -37.76 20.26
C GLU A 13 -1.40 -38.38 18.96
N ASP A 14 -1.52 -37.60 17.89
CA ASP A 14 -1.96 -38.09 16.59
C ASP A 14 -0.94 -39.04 15.94
N LEU A 15 0.36 -38.78 16.12
CA LEU A 15 1.42 -39.67 15.64
C LEU A 15 1.49 -40.97 16.43
N ILE A 16 1.36 -40.92 17.77
CA ILE A 16 1.35 -42.12 18.62
C ILE A 16 0.11 -42.97 18.36
N SER A 17 -1.06 -42.33 18.21
CA SER A 17 -2.32 -43.03 17.94
C SER A 17 -2.46 -43.51 16.49
N GLY A 18 -1.52 -43.18 15.60
CA GLY A 18 -1.55 -43.56 14.19
C GLY A 18 -2.63 -42.84 13.37
N ARG A 19 -3.19 -41.74 13.88
CA ARG A 19 -4.21 -40.92 13.20
C ARG A 19 -3.61 -39.82 12.33
N TYR A 20 -2.31 -39.55 12.47
CA TYR A 20 -1.64 -38.51 11.70
C TYR A 20 -1.37 -38.96 10.26
N GLU A 21 -1.92 -38.25 9.28
CA GLU A 21 -1.78 -38.54 7.85
C GLU A 21 -0.81 -37.59 7.15
N CYS A 22 0.01 -38.13 6.25
CA CYS A 22 0.87 -37.31 5.41
C CYS A 22 0.05 -36.63 4.31
N VAL A 23 -0.03 -35.30 4.34
CA VAL A 23 -0.85 -34.49 3.39
C VAL A 23 -0.51 -34.71 1.91
N VAL A 24 0.68 -35.24 1.59
CA VAL A 24 1.09 -35.48 0.19
C VAL A 24 0.51 -36.77 -0.37
N CYS A 25 0.45 -37.84 0.43
CA CYS A 25 -0.04 -39.16 -0.02
C CYS A 25 -1.34 -39.62 0.65
N SER A 26 -1.80 -38.91 1.69
CA SER A 26 -2.95 -39.27 2.54
C SER A 26 -2.82 -40.62 3.25
N GLU A 27 -1.58 -41.09 3.47
CA GLU A 27 -1.28 -42.33 4.21
C GLU A 27 -0.81 -42.02 5.65
N PRO A 28 -1.08 -42.91 6.62
CA PRO A 28 -0.69 -42.70 8.01
C PRO A 28 0.83 -42.68 8.20
N VAL A 29 1.28 -41.80 9.10
CA VAL A 29 2.67 -41.67 9.52
C VAL A 29 2.92 -42.58 10.74
N GLY A 30 4.02 -43.34 10.73
CA GLY A 30 4.29 -44.36 11.75
C GLY A 30 5.79 -44.59 11.97
N HIS A 31 6.14 -45.40 12.98
CA HIS A 31 7.52 -45.49 13.50
C HIS A 31 8.56 -46.04 12.50
N LYS A 32 8.15 -46.86 11.53
CA LYS A 32 9.05 -47.46 10.52
C LYS A 32 9.36 -46.52 9.35
N HIS A 33 8.66 -45.40 9.24
CA HIS A 33 8.80 -44.49 8.12
C HIS A 33 9.98 -43.53 8.30
N GLU A 34 10.63 -43.17 7.19
CA GLU A 34 11.57 -42.04 7.16
C GLU A 34 10.77 -40.74 7.08
N LEU A 35 10.98 -39.82 8.01
CA LEU A 35 10.14 -38.64 8.19
C LEU A 35 10.90 -37.33 7.94
N TRP A 36 10.16 -36.29 7.59
CA TRP A 36 10.62 -34.92 7.56
C TRP A 36 9.58 -34.02 8.22
N ALA A 37 10.02 -33.07 9.03
CA ALA A 37 9.16 -32.10 9.69
C ALA A 37 9.52 -30.67 9.27
N CYS A 38 8.51 -29.87 8.93
CA CYS A 38 8.73 -28.47 8.58
C CYS A 38 9.12 -27.66 9.82
N ARG A 39 10.16 -26.81 9.74
CA ARG A 39 10.56 -25.97 10.88
C ARG A 39 9.63 -24.78 11.16
N CYS A 40 8.73 -24.46 10.23
CA CYS A 40 7.82 -23.32 10.35
C CYS A 40 6.45 -23.74 10.91
N CYS A 41 5.81 -24.74 10.31
CA CYS A 41 4.50 -25.22 10.73
C CYS A 41 4.53 -26.54 11.49
N TYR A 42 5.69 -27.19 11.59
CA TYR A 42 5.88 -28.46 12.29
C TYR A 42 5.11 -29.67 11.75
N GLY A 43 4.45 -29.52 10.59
CA GLY A 43 3.82 -30.63 9.88
C GLY A 43 4.85 -31.73 9.55
N VAL A 44 4.45 -32.97 9.76
CA VAL A 44 5.27 -34.18 9.58
C VAL A 44 4.85 -34.88 8.29
N PHE A 45 5.83 -35.36 7.53
CA PHE A 45 5.59 -35.99 6.24
C PHE A 45 6.55 -37.16 6.07
N HIS A 46 6.20 -38.12 5.19
CA HIS A 46 7.20 -39.08 4.72
C HIS A 46 8.28 -38.34 3.93
N LEU A 47 9.54 -38.62 4.23
CA LEU A 47 10.69 -38.03 3.56
C LEU A 47 10.65 -38.26 2.02
N PRO A 48 10.28 -39.45 1.50
CA PRO A 48 10.11 -39.65 0.05
C PRO A 48 9.06 -38.73 -0.57
N CYS A 49 7.93 -38.52 0.10
CA CYS A 49 6.85 -37.66 -0.40
C CYS A 49 7.28 -36.19 -0.50
N VAL A 50 8.00 -35.68 0.50
CA VAL A 50 8.49 -34.29 0.46
C VAL A 50 9.62 -34.10 -0.55
N ARG A 51 10.48 -35.11 -0.75
CA ARG A 51 11.48 -35.11 -1.83
C ARG A 51 10.81 -34.97 -3.20
N PHE A 52 9.81 -35.81 -3.48
CA PHE A 52 9.04 -35.73 -4.72
C PHE A 52 8.39 -34.35 -4.90
N TRP A 53 7.79 -33.82 -3.84
CA TRP A 53 7.19 -32.48 -3.86
C TRP A 53 8.21 -31.37 -4.15
N ALA A 54 9.36 -31.40 -3.49
CA ALA A 54 10.43 -30.42 -3.67
C ALA A 54 11.01 -30.46 -5.09
N ASP A 55 11.14 -31.65 -5.69
CA ASP A 55 11.63 -31.82 -7.06
C ASP A 55 10.59 -31.37 -8.10
N SER A 56 9.31 -31.65 -7.88
CA SER A 56 8.22 -31.13 -8.72
C SER A 56 8.19 -29.60 -8.75
N GLN A 57 8.31 -28.96 -7.58
CA GLN A 57 8.40 -27.50 -7.47
C GLN A 57 9.62 -26.92 -8.18
N ALA A 58 10.76 -27.60 -8.13
CA ALA A 58 11.97 -27.14 -8.81
C ALA A 58 11.85 -27.22 -10.33
N LYS A 59 11.33 -28.34 -10.85
CA LYS A 59 11.10 -28.53 -12.30
C LYS A 59 10.12 -27.48 -12.86
N GLU A 60 9.05 -27.18 -12.13
CA GLU A 60 8.09 -26.14 -12.55
C GLU A 60 8.73 -24.75 -12.60
N ARG A 61 9.60 -24.41 -11.63
CA ARG A 61 10.32 -23.13 -11.63
C ARG A 61 11.36 -23.05 -12.74
N GLU A 62 12.09 -24.13 -13.01
CA GLU A 62 13.01 -24.20 -14.15
C GLU A 62 12.28 -23.93 -15.47
N ARG A 63 11.08 -24.49 -15.65
CA ARG A 63 10.24 -24.25 -16.82
C ARG A 63 9.78 -22.80 -16.94
N GLN A 64 9.39 -22.17 -15.83
CA GLN A 64 8.99 -20.75 -15.80
C GLN A 64 10.18 -19.83 -16.10
N LEU A 65 11.36 -20.13 -15.55
CA LEU A 65 12.59 -19.36 -15.81
C LEU A 65 13.05 -19.45 -17.26
N GLN A 66 12.88 -20.60 -17.92
CA GLN A 66 13.17 -20.72 -19.36
C GLN A 66 12.25 -19.85 -20.24
N SER A 67 11.10 -19.41 -19.73
CA SER A 67 10.15 -18.54 -20.45
C SER A 67 10.36 -17.04 -20.22
N THR A 68 11.20 -16.66 -19.25
CA THR A 68 11.48 -15.26 -18.90
C THR A 68 12.99 -15.02 -18.93
N SER A 69 13.49 -14.09 -19.77
CA SER A 69 14.93 -13.78 -19.91
C SER A 69 15.59 -13.08 -18.70
N GLY A 70 15.18 -13.44 -17.48
CA GLY A 70 15.71 -12.90 -16.22
C GLY A 70 16.84 -13.77 -15.67
N VAL A 71 17.89 -13.11 -15.18
CA VAL A 71 19.00 -13.75 -14.45
C VAL A 71 18.47 -14.21 -13.08
N ALA A 72 18.18 -15.50 -12.93
CA ALA A 72 17.86 -16.09 -11.63
C ALA A 72 19.12 -16.16 -10.77
N THR A 73 19.07 -15.61 -9.55
CA THR A 73 20.11 -15.84 -8.55
C THR A 73 20.09 -17.31 -8.14
N GLN A 74 21.25 -18.00 -8.18
CA GLN A 74 21.41 -19.43 -7.87
C GLN A 74 20.73 -19.91 -6.55
N GLY A 75 20.45 -19.00 -5.61
CA GLY A 75 19.81 -19.32 -4.32
C GLY A 75 18.32 -19.69 -4.36
N GLU A 76 17.59 -19.47 -5.47
CA GLU A 76 16.14 -19.75 -5.54
C GLU A 76 15.79 -21.22 -5.90
N LEU A 77 16.70 -21.93 -6.58
CA LEU A 77 16.52 -23.34 -6.96
C LEU A 77 16.80 -24.32 -5.81
N ASP A 78 17.57 -23.89 -4.80
CA ASP A 78 17.93 -24.70 -3.63
C ASP A 78 16.89 -24.65 -2.50
N ARG A 79 15.70 -24.08 -2.76
CA ARG A 79 14.63 -23.95 -1.76
C ARG A 79 13.28 -24.41 -2.32
N PHE A 80 12.53 -25.15 -1.53
CA PHE A 80 11.17 -25.60 -1.86
C PHE A 80 10.14 -25.01 -0.89
N ARG A 81 8.86 -24.99 -1.29
CA ARG A 81 7.77 -24.56 -0.43
C ARG A 81 7.13 -25.75 0.29
N CYS A 82 6.90 -25.63 1.59
CA CYS A 82 6.23 -26.68 2.37
C CYS A 82 4.80 -26.94 1.84
N PRO A 83 4.36 -28.20 1.65
CA PRO A 83 3.00 -28.51 1.20
C PRO A 83 1.89 -27.94 2.10
N LEU A 84 2.13 -27.87 3.41
CA LEU A 84 1.14 -27.44 4.39
C LEU A 84 1.10 -25.92 4.59
N CYS A 85 2.26 -25.26 4.75
CA CYS A 85 2.32 -23.84 5.11
C CYS A 85 2.99 -22.92 4.08
N GLN A 86 3.43 -23.47 2.94
CA GLN A 86 4.09 -22.73 1.84
C GLN A 86 5.38 -21.98 2.23
N SER A 87 5.91 -22.19 3.43
CA SER A 87 7.19 -21.64 3.89
C SER A 87 8.37 -22.16 3.06
N PHE A 88 9.38 -21.32 2.86
CA PHE A 88 10.58 -21.69 2.10
C PHE A 88 11.57 -22.49 2.94
N ASN A 89 11.79 -23.75 2.56
CA ASN A 89 12.69 -24.69 3.22
C ASN A 89 13.86 -25.05 2.27
N PRO A 90 15.09 -25.22 2.80
CA PRO A 90 16.24 -25.59 1.97
C PRO A 90 16.12 -27.04 1.50
N LYS A 91 16.44 -27.34 0.24
CA LYS A 91 16.46 -28.71 -0.30
C LYS A 91 17.44 -29.61 0.45
N GLY A 92 18.56 -29.05 0.92
CA GLY A 92 19.50 -29.77 1.79
C GLY A 92 18.87 -30.35 3.08
N SER A 93 17.75 -29.81 3.56
CA SER A 93 17.02 -30.40 4.70
C SER A 93 16.39 -31.77 4.40
N LEU A 94 16.28 -32.15 3.13
CA LEU A 94 15.75 -33.44 2.66
C LEU A 94 16.85 -34.46 2.39
N ALA A 95 18.12 -34.09 2.53
CA ALA A 95 19.25 -34.97 2.22
C ALA A 95 19.31 -36.19 3.16
N VAL A 96 19.05 -35.99 4.44
CA VAL A 96 19.17 -37.04 5.47
C VAL A 96 17.94 -37.05 6.36
N TYR A 97 17.37 -38.23 6.59
CA TYR A 97 16.36 -38.42 7.62
C TYR A 97 16.99 -38.15 8.99
N LYS A 98 16.54 -37.11 9.68
CA LYS A 98 16.99 -36.76 11.03
C LYS A 98 15.79 -36.67 11.96
N CYS A 99 16.02 -36.96 13.24
CA CYS A 99 15.03 -36.75 14.27
C CYS A 99 14.64 -35.26 14.40
N TYR A 100 13.56 -34.94 15.10
CA TYR A 100 13.05 -33.56 15.24
C TYR A 100 14.09 -32.56 15.78
N CYS A 101 14.93 -32.96 16.74
CA CYS A 101 16.01 -32.12 17.27
C CYS A 101 17.25 -32.03 16.36
N GLY A 102 17.31 -32.82 15.28
CA GLY A 102 18.40 -32.81 14.29
C GLY A 102 19.69 -33.53 14.71
N LYS A 103 19.79 -34.04 15.94
CA LYS A 103 21.02 -34.65 16.50
C LYS A 103 21.33 -36.02 15.90
N VAL A 104 20.32 -36.85 15.73
CA VAL A 104 20.47 -38.25 15.30
C VAL A 104 19.93 -38.38 13.87
N ALA A 105 20.78 -38.87 12.97
CA ALA A 105 20.35 -39.32 11.65
C ALA A 105 19.76 -40.73 11.79
N LYS A 106 18.61 -40.98 11.14
CA LYS A 106 17.88 -42.25 11.17
C LYS A 106 17.71 -42.80 12.60
N PRO A 107 16.90 -42.12 13.45
CA PRO A 107 16.67 -42.58 14.82
C PRO A 107 16.17 -44.03 14.85
N ALA A 108 16.57 -44.79 15.88
CA ALA A 108 16.13 -46.17 16.06
C ALA A 108 14.61 -46.22 16.30
N VAL A 109 13.97 -47.27 15.79
CA VAL A 109 12.54 -47.49 15.95
C VAL A 109 12.26 -47.94 17.39
N ASP A 110 11.51 -47.13 18.12
CA ASP A 110 10.99 -47.43 19.45
C ASP A 110 9.49 -47.12 19.48
N ALA A 111 8.68 -48.10 19.91
CA ALA A 111 7.23 -47.97 19.97
C ALA A 111 6.75 -47.07 21.12
N MET A 112 7.60 -46.85 22.13
CA MET A 112 7.29 -45.99 23.29
C MET A 112 7.61 -44.50 23.04
N LEU A 113 8.27 -44.19 21.92
CA LEU A 113 8.63 -42.82 21.52
C LEU A 113 7.76 -42.35 20.37
N VAL A 114 7.49 -41.05 20.29
CA VAL A 114 6.80 -40.47 19.12
C VAL A 114 7.58 -40.84 17.84
N PRO A 115 6.90 -41.32 16.76
CA PRO A 115 7.54 -41.62 15.48
C PRO A 115 8.54 -40.54 15.04
N GLY A 116 9.78 -40.92 14.75
CA GLY A 116 10.84 -39.99 14.33
C GLY A 116 11.53 -39.19 15.46
N SER A 117 11.17 -39.41 16.72
CA SER A 117 11.97 -38.99 17.87
C SER A 117 13.21 -39.86 18.04
N CYS A 118 14.30 -39.29 18.58
CA CYS A 118 15.50 -40.05 18.96
C CYS A 118 15.55 -40.44 20.44
N GLY A 119 14.55 -40.04 21.25
CA GLY A 119 14.50 -40.35 22.69
C GLY A 119 15.54 -39.63 23.56
N GLN A 120 16.45 -38.85 22.98
CA GLN A 120 17.40 -38.02 23.74
C GLN A 120 16.79 -36.67 24.13
N PRO A 121 17.31 -35.98 25.16
CA PRO A 121 16.93 -34.59 25.44
C PRO A 121 17.07 -33.72 24.19
N CYS A 122 16.07 -32.90 23.89
CA CYS A 122 15.97 -32.13 22.66
C CYS A 122 17.14 -31.14 22.52
N GLU A 123 17.47 -30.42 23.60
CA GLU A 123 18.51 -29.38 23.71
C GLU A 123 18.52 -28.29 22.63
N LEU A 124 17.48 -28.22 21.80
CA LEU A 124 17.25 -27.08 20.93
C LEU A 124 17.08 -25.83 21.79
N ARG A 125 17.69 -24.73 21.34
CA ARG A 125 17.51 -23.43 21.97
C ARG A 125 16.12 -22.91 21.59
N GLN A 126 15.43 -22.32 22.56
CA GLN A 126 14.13 -21.71 22.30
C GLN A 126 14.26 -20.52 21.33
N ALA A 127 13.14 -20.18 20.69
CA ALA A 127 13.10 -19.07 19.73
C ALA A 127 13.33 -17.69 20.37
N ASP A 128 13.05 -17.52 21.67
CA ASP A 128 13.28 -16.27 22.39
C ASP A 128 14.79 -16.03 22.61
N PRO A 129 15.38 -14.96 22.03
CA PRO A 129 16.80 -14.65 22.18
C PRO A 129 17.22 -14.42 23.63
N CYS A 130 16.31 -13.95 24.49
CA CYS A 130 16.55 -13.69 25.90
C CYS A 130 16.55 -14.96 26.78
N CYS A 131 16.23 -16.12 26.20
CA CYS A 131 16.34 -17.40 26.87
C CYS A 131 17.65 -18.12 26.47
N PRO A 132 18.67 -18.17 27.35
CA PRO A 132 19.88 -18.95 27.10
C PRO A 132 19.68 -20.46 27.34
N HIS A 133 18.51 -20.86 27.84
CA HIS A 133 18.25 -22.23 28.25
C HIS A 133 17.92 -23.14 27.07
N ARG A 134 18.37 -24.39 27.19
CA ARG A 134 18.12 -25.47 26.23
C ARG A 134 16.89 -26.26 26.64
N CYS A 135 16.13 -26.78 25.67
CA CYS A 135 14.99 -27.65 25.94
C CYS A 135 15.44 -28.95 26.62
N THR A 136 14.87 -29.29 27.76
CA THR A 136 15.18 -30.51 28.53
C THR A 136 14.20 -31.66 28.28
N LEU A 137 13.13 -31.43 27.50
CA LEU A 137 12.20 -32.49 27.12
C LEU A 137 12.88 -33.48 26.17
N LEU A 138 12.38 -34.71 26.13
CA LEU A 138 12.77 -35.66 25.09
C LEU A 138 12.49 -35.07 23.71
N CYS A 139 13.25 -35.51 22.70
CA CYS A 139 13.05 -35.12 21.31
C CYS A 139 11.57 -35.25 20.94
N HIS A 140 10.97 -34.15 20.50
CA HIS A 140 9.53 -34.03 20.30
C HIS A 140 9.25 -33.34 18.96
N PRO A 141 8.11 -33.61 18.31
CA PRO A 141 7.65 -32.81 17.18
C PRO A 141 7.24 -31.42 17.67
N GLY A 142 7.09 -30.44 16.76
CA GLY A 142 6.58 -29.14 17.17
C GLY A 142 7.60 -28.18 17.79
N PRO A 143 7.15 -26.96 18.13
CA PRO A 143 7.95 -25.96 18.83
C PRO A 143 8.30 -26.43 20.24
N CYS A 144 9.48 -26.05 20.74
CA CYS A 144 9.79 -26.22 22.17
C CYS A 144 8.83 -25.38 23.02
N PRO A 145 8.26 -25.93 24.10
CA PRO A 145 7.40 -25.16 25.00
C PRO A 145 8.20 -24.02 25.66
N PRO A 146 7.52 -22.97 26.18
CA PRO A 146 8.19 -21.86 26.85
C PRO A 146 8.99 -22.33 28.07
N CYS A 147 10.08 -21.63 28.37
CA CYS A 147 10.93 -21.92 29.51
C CYS A 147 10.16 -21.63 30.80
N THR A 148 10.16 -22.60 31.71
CA THR A 148 9.50 -22.50 33.02
C THR A 148 10.27 -21.64 34.01
N ARG A 149 11.52 -21.26 33.71
CA ARG A 149 12.31 -20.37 34.56
C ARG A 149 11.80 -18.94 34.44
N ALA A 150 11.97 -18.18 35.50
CA ALA A 150 11.67 -16.76 35.53
C ALA A 150 12.97 -15.93 35.39
N ARG A 151 12.84 -14.71 34.88
CA ARG A 151 13.90 -13.70 34.84
C ARG A 151 13.35 -12.36 35.28
N GLU A 152 14.21 -11.48 35.77
CA GLU A 152 13.84 -10.09 35.98
C GLU A 152 13.92 -9.33 34.66
N GLN A 153 12.88 -8.55 34.38
CA GLN A 153 12.80 -7.71 33.20
C GLN A 153 12.58 -6.27 33.63
N ALA A 154 13.46 -5.37 33.20
CA ALA A 154 13.32 -3.94 33.45
C ALA A 154 12.24 -3.31 32.55
N CYS A 155 11.62 -2.23 33.03
CA CYS A 155 10.79 -1.34 32.22
C CYS A 155 11.60 -0.72 31.08
N TRP A 156 10.91 -0.16 30.08
CA TRP A 156 11.58 0.61 29.03
C TRP A 156 12.41 1.78 29.58
N CYS A 157 12.00 2.31 30.74
CA CYS A 157 12.69 3.36 31.46
C CYS A 157 13.94 2.93 32.24
N GLY A 158 14.08 1.65 32.62
CA GLY A 158 15.08 1.15 33.57
C GLY A 158 14.74 1.31 35.06
N ASN A 159 13.76 2.12 35.45
CA ASN A 159 13.46 2.44 36.86
C ASN A 159 12.81 1.31 37.67
N ASN A 160 12.01 0.45 37.04
CA ASN A 160 11.29 -0.63 37.71
C ASN A 160 11.62 -1.97 37.04
N THR A 161 11.66 -3.04 37.82
CA THR A 161 11.78 -4.41 37.33
C THR A 161 10.55 -5.23 37.72
N LYS A 162 10.20 -6.20 36.88
CA LYS A 162 9.18 -7.20 37.19
C LYS A 162 9.67 -8.58 36.80
N THR A 163 9.22 -9.59 37.52
CA THR A 163 9.53 -10.98 37.20
C THR A 163 8.67 -11.44 36.03
N VAL A 164 9.30 -11.92 34.96
CA VAL A 164 8.63 -12.47 33.77
C VAL A 164 9.15 -13.87 33.46
N GLY A 165 8.38 -14.66 32.71
CA GLY A 165 8.86 -15.94 32.18
C GLY A 165 10.08 -15.73 31.28
N CYS A 166 11.07 -16.61 31.38
CA CYS A 166 12.35 -16.50 30.69
C CYS A 166 12.22 -16.56 29.16
N SER A 167 11.12 -17.10 28.62
CA SER A 167 10.81 -17.10 27.19
C SER A 167 9.46 -16.41 26.86
N SER A 168 9.06 -15.46 27.70
CA SER A 168 7.77 -14.77 27.57
C SER A 168 7.73 -13.78 26.41
N GLY A 169 8.85 -13.52 25.71
CA GLY A 169 8.94 -12.49 24.68
C GLY A 169 8.82 -11.04 25.20
N VAL A 170 8.76 -10.85 26.53
CA VAL A 170 8.64 -9.52 27.15
C VAL A 170 10.02 -8.89 27.25
N HIS A 171 10.39 -8.01 26.31
CA HIS A 171 11.68 -7.31 26.32
C HIS A 171 11.67 -6.00 27.12
N GLY A 172 10.51 -5.56 27.56
CA GLY A 172 10.29 -4.34 28.33
C GLY A 172 8.80 -4.15 28.62
N TYR A 173 8.48 -3.16 29.45
CA TYR A 173 7.10 -2.80 29.75
C TYR A 173 6.99 -1.34 30.20
N GLU A 174 5.79 -0.80 30.08
CA GLU A 174 5.42 0.52 30.59
C GLU A 174 5.07 0.39 32.07
N CYS A 175 5.91 0.91 32.96
CA CYS A 175 5.67 0.81 34.40
C CYS A 175 4.75 1.91 34.96
N GLY A 176 4.31 2.85 34.13
CA GLY A 176 3.45 3.99 34.53
C GLY A 176 4.16 5.12 35.28
N ALA A 177 5.39 4.92 35.78
CA ALA A 177 6.20 5.98 36.36
C ALA A 177 6.71 6.96 35.30
N ILE A 178 7.11 8.17 35.71
CA ILE A 178 7.76 9.15 34.83
C ILE A 178 9.09 8.56 34.33
N CYS A 179 9.36 8.68 33.02
CA CYS A 179 10.52 8.09 32.36
C CYS A 179 11.85 8.63 32.89
N ASP A 180 11.94 9.95 33.11
CA ASP A 180 13.08 10.67 33.70
C ASP A 180 14.45 10.53 32.98
N LYS A 181 14.46 9.90 31.80
CA LYS A 181 15.63 9.87 30.91
C LYS A 181 15.93 11.27 30.36
N ALA A 182 17.21 11.54 30.11
CA ALA A 182 17.63 12.78 29.45
C ALA A 182 17.03 12.87 28.03
N LEU A 183 16.46 14.02 27.72
CA LEU A 183 15.97 14.35 26.37
C LEU A 183 17.15 14.57 25.42
N ASP A 184 16.85 14.69 24.12
CA ASP A 184 17.82 14.96 23.05
C ASP A 184 18.74 16.18 23.31
N CYS A 185 18.25 17.17 24.05
CA CYS A 185 19.03 18.35 24.44
C CYS A 185 20.09 18.10 25.54
N GLY A 186 20.08 16.95 26.21
CA GLY A 186 21.01 16.60 27.30
C GLY A 186 20.83 17.38 28.62
N GLN A 187 20.04 18.45 28.64
CA GLN A 187 19.83 19.31 29.81
C GLN A 187 18.46 19.10 30.49
N HIS A 188 17.45 18.63 29.76
CA HIS A 188 16.11 18.39 30.28
C HIS A 188 15.82 16.90 30.40
N ARG A 189 14.91 16.54 31.31
CA ARG A 189 14.47 15.15 31.56
C ARG A 189 13.05 14.90 31.03
N CYS A 190 12.79 13.66 30.63
CA CYS A 190 11.51 13.23 30.09
C CYS A 190 10.43 13.16 31.19
N MET A 191 9.38 13.98 31.05
CA MET A 191 8.22 13.98 31.95
C MET A 191 7.08 13.04 31.52
N ALA A 192 7.22 12.36 30.38
CA ALA A 192 6.23 11.40 29.91
C ALA A 192 6.22 10.13 30.79
N PRO A 193 5.07 9.44 30.91
CA PRO A 193 5.04 8.10 31.49
C PRO A 193 5.98 7.17 30.72
N CYS A 194 6.49 6.14 31.40
CA CYS A 194 7.34 5.12 30.80
C CYS A 194 6.72 4.60 29.51
N HIS A 195 7.45 4.76 28.40
CA HIS A 195 6.97 4.45 27.06
C HIS A 195 8.01 3.60 26.32
N GLU A 196 7.56 2.88 25.30
CA GLU A 196 8.46 2.19 24.37
C GLU A 196 9.12 3.21 23.41
N GLY A 197 10.38 2.95 23.03
CA GLY A 197 11.11 3.78 22.05
C GLY A 197 11.85 5.00 22.63
N PRO A 198 12.44 5.84 21.76
CA PRO A 198 13.20 7.02 22.17
C PRO A 198 12.31 8.09 22.81
N CYS A 199 12.87 8.85 23.75
CA CYS A 199 12.14 9.94 24.41
C CYS A 199 11.72 11.05 23.43
N PRO A 200 10.61 11.75 23.69
CA PRO A 200 10.16 12.87 22.87
C PRO A 200 11.23 13.97 22.81
N VAL A 201 11.23 14.73 21.72
CA VAL A 201 12.15 15.87 21.58
C VAL A 201 11.84 16.98 22.60
N CYS A 202 12.87 17.69 23.04
CA CYS A 202 12.73 18.79 23.97
C CYS A 202 11.91 19.95 23.36
N THR A 203 10.84 20.35 24.05
CA THR A 203 9.95 21.44 23.63
C THR A 203 10.25 22.78 24.31
N MET A 204 11.17 22.81 25.28
CA MET A 204 11.57 24.03 25.97
C MET A 204 12.19 25.05 25.01
N MET A 205 11.78 26.31 25.10
CA MET A 205 12.29 27.40 24.27
C MET A 205 13.41 28.15 25.01
N VAL A 206 14.55 28.32 24.34
CA VAL A 206 15.72 29.08 24.82
C VAL A 206 15.86 30.34 23.98
N THR A 207 16.08 31.48 24.64
CA THR A 207 16.33 32.77 23.98
C THR A 207 17.81 32.97 23.79
N GLU A 208 18.25 33.11 22.55
CA GLU A 208 19.62 33.48 22.19
C GLU A 208 19.64 34.93 21.70
N THR A 209 20.68 35.68 22.04
CA THR A 209 20.94 37.04 21.53
C THR A 209 21.93 36.99 20.37
N CYS A 210 21.78 37.80 19.32
CA CYS A 210 22.79 37.88 18.25
C CYS A 210 24.15 38.33 18.81
N TRP A 211 25.26 38.06 18.10
CA TRP A 211 26.57 38.61 18.46
C TRP A 211 26.62 40.15 18.46
N CYS A 212 25.66 40.78 17.79
CA CYS A 212 25.44 42.22 17.76
C CYS A 212 24.61 42.79 18.91
N GLY A 213 24.00 41.96 19.76
CA GLY A 213 23.02 42.35 20.79
C GLY A 213 21.68 42.91 20.28
N SER A 214 21.54 43.21 18.98
CA SER A 214 20.38 43.93 18.41
C SER A 214 19.12 43.09 18.19
N THR A 215 19.22 41.76 18.17
CA THR A 215 18.09 40.86 17.91
C THR A 215 18.17 39.65 18.82
N GLN A 216 17.00 39.23 19.32
CA GLN A 216 16.83 38.00 20.07
C GLN A 216 16.02 37.01 19.22
N ARG A 217 16.33 35.72 19.37
CA ARG A 217 15.56 34.65 18.75
C ARG A 217 15.30 33.57 19.79
N THR A 218 14.05 33.14 19.87
CA THR A 218 13.64 31.97 20.65
C THR A 218 13.73 30.73 19.77
N ARG A 219 14.47 29.71 20.20
CA ARG A 219 14.52 28.41 19.54
C ARG A 219 14.30 27.29 20.53
N ARG A 220 13.98 26.08 20.04
CA ARG A 220 13.91 24.90 20.92
C ARG A 220 15.30 24.54 21.46
N CYS A 221 15.37 24.19 22.74
CA CYS A 221 16.57 23.67 23.39
C CYS A 221 17.06 22.42 22.64
N GLY A 222 18.36 22.32 22.36
CA GLY A 222 18.96 21.20 21.63
C GLY A 222 18.82 21.23 20.10
N ALA A 223 17.88 22.01 19.53
CA ALA A 223 17.78 22.16 18.08
C ALA A 223 19.06 22.80 17.53
N PRO A 224 19.73 22.26 16.49
CA PRO A 224 20.92 22.89 15.94
C PRO A 224 20.61 24.31 15.46
N PRO A 225 21.52 25.29 15.65
CA PRO A 225 21.35 26.61 15.04
C PRO A 225 21.21 26.41 13.53
N ALA A 226 20.15 26.97 12.94
CA ALA A 226 19.93 26.89 11.50
C ALA A 226 21.13 27.50 10.76
N GLY A 227 22.00 26.63 10.22
CA GLY A 227 23.01 26.99 9.21
C GLY A 227 24.48 27.02 9.63
N GLU A 228 24.92 26.59 10.82
CA GLU A 228 26.35 26.59 11.17
C GLU A 228 26.82 25.27 11.83
N SER A 229 27.95 24.78 11.31
CA SER A 229 28.71 23.63 11.79
C SER A 229 29.31 23.93 13.17
N THR A 230 29.15 22.96 14.06
CA THR A 230 29.70 22.95 15.42
C THR A 230 31.22 23.14 15.40
N THR A 231 31.68 24.34 15.75
CA THR A 231 32.98 24.50 16.40
C THR A 231 32.74 25.05 17.79
N ALA A 232 33.06 24.21 18.77
CA ALA A 232 33.03 24.53 20.17
C ALA A 232 34.10 25.59 20.44
N SER A 233 33.69 26.80 20.83
CA SER A 233 34.38 27.68 21.79
C SER A 233 33.61 28.97 21.98
N GLY A 234 33.02 29.16 23.16
CA GLY A 234 32.78 30.46 23.79
C GLY A 234 31.85 31.45 23.08
N GLY A 235 30.59 31.51 23.52
CA GLY A 235 29.70 32.67 23.33
C GLY A 235 28.41 32.33 22.58
N GLY A 236 27.32 32.09 23.33
CA GLY A 236 25.99 31.74 22.83
C GLY A 236 25.28 32.87 22.08
N GLY A 237 25.80 33.24 20.92
CA GLY A 237 25.15 34.17 20.00
C GLY A 237 25.01 33.61 18.60
N PHE A 238 24.12 34.20 17.81
CA PHE A 238 23.84 33.81 16.42
C PHE A 238 24.05 34.97 15.44
N ARG A 239 24.36 34.65 14.17
CA ARG A 239 24.35 35.60 13.06
C ARG A 239 22.93 36.04 12.72
N CYS A 240 22.58 37.29 12.98
CA CYS A 240 21.35 37.88 12.44
C CYS A 240 21.56 38.44 11.02
N THR A 241 20.46 38.75 10.32
CA THR A 241 20.48 39.31 8.95
C THR A 241 20.81 40.80 8.88
N ARG A 242 21.08 41.46 10.01
CA ARG A 242 21.46 42.87 10.04
C ARG A 242 22.95 43.02 9.75
N ALA A 243 23.28 44.09 9.03
CA ALA A 243 24.65 44.54 8.87
C ALA A 243 25.23 45.00 10.23
N CYS A 244 26.49 44.65 10.48
CA CYS A 244 27.24 45.05 11.65
C CYS A 244 27.54 46.56 11.58
N MET A 245 27.02 47.30 12.55
CA MET A 245 27.18 48.76 12.65
C MET A 245 28.42 49.18 13.45
N LYS A 246 29.23 48.22 13.93
CA LYS A 246 30.49 48.55 14.60
C LYS A 246 31.43 49.28 13.64
N MET A 247 32.13 50.27 14.16
CA MET A 247 33.14 51.01 13.40
C MET A 247 34.36 50.12 13.15
N ARG A 248 34.91 50.19 11.94
CA ARG A 248 36.22 49.60 11.62
C ARG A 248 37.31 50.38 12.37
N ASP A 249 38.51 49.82 12.41
CA ASP A 249 39.68 50.42 13.08
C ASP A 249 40.03 51.86 12.62
N CYS A 250 39.54 52.32 11.47
CA CYS A 250 39.70 53.70 11.02
C CYS A 250 38.75 54.72 11.67
N GLY A 251 37.76 54.29 12.47
CA GLY A 251 36.78 55.17 13.12
C GLY A 251 35.75 55.84 12.19
N ASN A 252 35.91 55.73 10.87
CA ASN A 252 35.06 56.42 9.88
C ASN A 252 34.15 55.49 9.06
N HIS A 253 34.52 54.22 8.90
CA HIS A 253 33.74 53.27 8.12
C HIS A 253 33.06 52.25 9.03
N VAL A 254 31.77 52.00 8.80
CA VAL A 254 31.05 50.89 9.44
C VAL A 254 31.50 49.56 8.84
N CYS A 255 31.41 48.47 9.62
CA CYS A 255 31.75 47.14 9.15
C CYS A 255 30.90 46.75 7.92
N GLY A 256 29.58 46.86 8.01
CA GLY A 256 28.66 46.62 6.89
C GLY A 256 28.47 45.13 6.53
N LEU A 257 29.33 44.23 7.00
CA LEU A 257 29.16 42.78 6.88
C LEU A 257 27.99 42.30 7.74
N LEU A 258 27.39 41.17 7.39
CA LEU A 258 26.39 40.54 8.25
C LEU A 258 26.96 40.24 9.64
N CYS A 259 26.08 40.23 10.66
CA CYS A 259 26.45 39.94 12.04
C CYS A 259 27.38 38.71 12.14
N HIS A 260 28.61 38.91 12.57
CA HIS A 260 29.64 37.87 12.57
C HIS A 260 30.22 37.72 13.99
N PRO A 261 30.87 36.58 14.30
CA PRO A 261 31.59 36.42 15.55
C PRO A 261 32.94 37.17 15.47
N GLY A 262 33.48 37.59 16.62
CA GLY A 262 34.78 38.26 16.71
C GLY A 262 34.80 39.75 16.32
N ASP A 263 36.01 40.28 16.13
CA ASP A 263 36.27 41.67 15.78
C ASP A 263 35.97 41.99 14.31
N CYS A 264 35.61 43.23 14.02
CA CYS A 264 35.31 43.66 12.65
C CYS A 264 36.56 43.74 11.79
N GLU A 265 36.39 43.46 10.50
CA GLU A 265 37.47 43.60 9.52
C GLU A 265 38.06 45.02 9.53
N LYS A 266 39.38 45.08 9.37
CA LYS A 266 40.09 46.34 9.33
C LYS A 266 39.73 47.14 8.07
N CYS A 267 39.87 48.46 8.13
CA CYS A 267 39.64 49.34 7.01
C CYS A 267 40.76 49.20 5.98
N PHE A 268 40.44 48.65 4.82
CA PHE A 268 41.37 48.51 3.69
C PHE A 268 41.61 49.83 2.94
N ARG A 269 40.78 50.87 3.17
CA ARG A 269 40.90 52.18 2.51
C ARG A 269 41.93 53.13 3.13
N ILE A 270 42.58 52.74 4.24
CA ILE A 270 43.61 53.55 4.90
C ILE A 270 44.81 53.71 3.93
N PRO A 271 45.40 54.90 3.76
CA PRO A 271 46.50 55.16 2.83
C PRO A 271 47.69 54.18 2.96
N GLU A 272 48.03 53.77 4.19
CA GLU A 272 49.10 52.80 4.48
C GLU A 272 48.83 51.40 3.90
N ARG A 273 47.55 51.03 3.76
CA ARG A 273 47.08 49.71 3.33
C ARG A 273 46.63 49.71 1.88
N GLN A 274 46.05 50.80 1.39
CA GLN A 274 45.62 50.95 -0.01
C GLN A 274 46.71 51.59 -0.86
N LYS A 275 47.74 50.80 -1.18
CA LYS A 275 48.88 51.25 -1.99
C LYS A 275 48.61 51.26 -3.49
N PHE A 276 47.54 50.62 -3.95
CA PHE A 276 47.21 50.41 -5.36
C PHE A 276 45.84 51.02 -5.72
N CYS A 277 45.61 51.24 -7.03
CA CYS A 277 44.30 51.63 -7.59
C CYS A 277 43.20 50.69 -7.07
N PRO A 278 41.91 51.08 -7.17
CA PRO A 278 40.80 50.17 -6.88
C PRO A 278 40.89 48.83 -7.64
N CYS A 279 41.53 48.83 -8.81
CA CYS A 279 41.79 47.67 -9.65
C CYS A 279 43.03 46.82 -9.27
N GLY A 280 43.84 47.24 -8.31
CA GLY A 280 45.11 46.58 -7.93
C GLY A 280 46.29 46.74 -8.91
N LYS A 281 46.09 47.14 -10.16
CA LYS A 281 47.12 47.14 -11.23
C LYS A 281 48.22 48.19 -11.10
N THR A 282 47.91 49.38 -10.60
CA THR A 282 48.84 50.51 -10.59
C THR A 282 48.98 51.07 -9.18
N ARG A 283 50.20 51.36 -8.76
CA ARG A 283 50.48 51.97 -7.45
C ARG A 283 49.96 53.42 -7.44
N VAL A 284 49.22 53.78 -6.39
CA VAL A 284 48.73 55.16 -6.21
C VAL A 284 49.91 56.08 -5.90
N GLN A 285 50.09 57.12 -6.71
CA GLN A 285 51.16 58.12 -6.53
C GLN A 285 50.72 59.35 -5.72
N VAL A 286 49.41 59.57 -5.58
CA VAL A 286 48.84 60.70 -4.81
C VAL A 286 48.87 60.36 -3.32
N GLN A 287 49.42 61.26 -2.49
CA GLN A 287 49.39 61.11 -1.04
C GLN A 287 47.98 61.39 -0.51
N ARG A 288 47.32 60.33 -0.05
CA ARG A 288 46.05 60.40 0.69
C ARG A 288 46.35 60.54 2.17
N VAL A 289 45.58 61.36 2.87
CA VAL A 289 45.72 61.63 4.31
C VAL A 289 44.65 60.87 5.09
N SER A 290 43.50 60.60 4.47
CA SER A 290 42.37 59.91 5.09
C SER A 290 41.83 58.77 4.24
N CYS A 291 41.16 57.82 4.88
CA CYS A 291 40.42 56.76 4.19
C CYS A 291 39.18 57.26 3.44
N LEU A 292 38.78 58.52 3.66
CA LEU A 292 37.70 59.20 2.94
C LEU A 292 38.15 59.85 1.63
N ASP A 293 39.47 60.03 1.44
CA ASP A 293 40.00 60.65 0.22
C ASP A 293 39.74 59.73 -0.98
N PRO A 294 39.33 60.27 -2.14
CA PRO A 294 39.07 59.48 -3.33
C PRO A 294 40.32 58.73 -3.77
N VAL A 295 40.14 57.46 -4.12
CA VAL A 295 41.23 56.63 -4.63
C VAL A 295 41.39 56.91 -6.13
N PRO A 296 42.54 57.40 -6.59
CA PRO A 296 42.70 57.74 -8.00
C PRO A 296 42.62 56.48 -8.88
N SER A 297 41.88 56.59 -9.98
CA SER A 297 41.84 55.55 -11.00
C SER A 297 43.12 55.58 -11.83
N CYS A 298 43.57 54.40 -12.28
CA CYS A 298 44.76 54.31 -13.13
C CYS A 298 44.47 54.53 -14.62
N GLY A 299 43.22 54.79 -15.01
CA GLY A 299 42.79 54.94 -16.40
C GLY A 299 42.74 53.65 -17.23
N LEU A 300 43.38 52.56 -16.78
CA LEU A 300 43.34 51.24 -17.44
C LEU A 300 41.99 50.55 -17.23
N THR A 301 41.66 49.57 -18.08
CA THR A 301 40.53 48.67 -17.89
C THR A 301 40.66 47.93 -16.56
N CYS A 302 39.58 47.87 -15.77
CA CYS A 302 39.58 47.33 -14.41
C CYS A 302 40.02 45.87 -14.39
N GLU A 303 39.40 45.01 -15.22
CA GLU A 303 39.66 43.57 -15.32
C GLU A 303 39.61 42.79 -13.99
N LEU A 304 38.98 43.35 -12.96
CA LEU A 304 38.74 42.62 -11.72
C LEU A 304 37.72 41.50 -12.02
N PRO A 305 37.95 40.25 -11.54
CA PRO A 305 37.01 39.16 -11.77
C PRO A 305 35.67 39.42 -11.08
N LEU A 306 34.59 39.33 -11.86
CA LEU A 306 33.21 39.43 -11.39
C LEU A 306 32.76 38.12 -10.73
N PRO A 307 31.62 38.08 -10.01
CA PRO A 307 31.08 36.85 -9.41
C PRO A 307 30.89 35.70 -10.42
N CYS A 308 30.65 36.02 -11.69
CA CYS A 308 30.54 35.05 -12.79
C CYS A 308 31.87 34.70 -13.46
N SER A 309 33.02 35.01 -12.85
CA SER A 309 34.40 34.80 -13.34
C SER A 309 34.83 35.58 -14.60
N HIS A 310 33.91 36.26 -15.29
CA HIS A 310 34.25 37.23 -16.33
C HIS A 310 34.92 38.48 -15.78
N LEU A 311 35.67 39.19 -16.62
CA LEU A 311 36.45 40.36 -16.23
C LEU A 311 35.62 41.64 -16.32
N CYS A 312 35.84 42.58 -15.39
CA CYS A 312 35.20 43.90 -15.44
C CYS A 312 35.65 44.70 -16.68
N TRP A 313 34.69 45.16 -17.48
CA TRP A 313 34.88 45.88 -18.75
C TRP A 313 35.00 47.40 -18.61
N LEU A 314 34.76 47.95 -17.42
CA LEU A 314 34.87 49.38 -17.17
C LEU A 314 36.32 49.83 -17.01
N ARG A 315 36.59 51.11 -17.29
CA ARG A 315 37.81 51.78 -16.82
C ARG A 315 37.86 51.73 -15.30
N CYS A 316 39.08 51.68 -14.74
CA CYS A 316 39.31 51.66 -13.31
C CYS A 316 38.42 52.69 -12.59
N HIS A 317 37.63 52.21 -11.64
CA HIS A 317 36.59 52.96 -10.96
C HIS A 317 36.58 52.59 -9.49
N ASP A 318 36.08 53.49 -8.64
CA ASP A 318 36.04 53.27 -7.18
C ASP A 318 34.68 52.69 -6.70
N ALA A 319 33.69 52.60 -7.59
CA ALA A 319 32.40 51.96 -7.28
C ALA A 319 32.58 50.45 -7.07
N THR A 320 32.19 49.93 -5.90
CA THR A 320 32.15 48.48 -5.62
C THR A 320 30.76 48.11 -5.11
N PRO A 321 30.15 47.00 -5.57
CA PRO A 321 30.66 46.05 -6.56
C PRO A 321 30.77 46.65 -7.98
N CYS A 322 31.61 46.03 -8.83
CA CYS A 322 31.74 46.40 -10.23
C CYS A 322 30.40 46.27 -10.97
N ALA A 323 30.27 46.99 -12.10
CA ALA A 323 29.09 46.87 -12.96
C ALA A 323 28.85 45.41 -13.41
N PRO A 324 27.58 45.03 -13.65
CA PRO A 324 27.23 43.69 -14.09
C PRO A 324 27.96 43.26 -15.36
N CYS A 325 28.10 41.94 -15.51
CA CYS A 325 28.80 41.33 -16.64
C CYS A 325 28.08 41.60 -17.97
N LYS A 326 28.79 42.16 -18.96
CA LYS A 326 28.26 42.45 -20.30
C LYS A 326 28.26 41.25 -21.25
N GLU A 327 28.92 40.15 -20.87
CA GLU A 327 29.04 38.95 -21.71
C GLU A 327 27.70 38.23 -21.91
N MET A 328 27.52 37.67 -23.11
CA MET A 328 26.38 36.84 -23.47
C MET A 328 26.79 35.38 -23.41
N ILE A 329 26.06 34.59 -22.64
CA ILE A 329 26.32 33.16 -22.44
C ILE A 329 25.21 32.33 -23.07
N SER A 330 25.53 31.10 -23.46
CA SER A 330 24.56 30.16 -24.02
C SER A 330 24.47 28.91 -23.14
N MET A 331 23.24 28.51 -22.81
CA MET A 331 22.99 27.26 -22.08
C MET A 331 21.63 26.64 -22.49
N PRO A 332 21.45 25.32 -22.34
CA PRO A 332 20.18 24.68 -22.66
C PRO A 332 19.02 25.21 -21.81
N CYS A 333 17.80 25.20 -22.37
CA CYS A 333 16.57 25.39 -21.59
C CYS A 333 16.53 24.38 -20.45
N GLU A 334 15.70 24.65 -19.45
CA GLU A 334 15.40 23.69 -18.37
C GLU A 334 15.04 22.28 -18.90
N CYS A 335 14.40 22.23 -20.07
CA CYS A 335 14.01 21.02 -20.78
C CYS A 335 15.08 20.34 -21.66
N GLY A 336 16.26 20.93 -21.82
CA GLY A 336 17.33 20.47 -22.73
C GLY A 336 17.07 20.60 -24.24
N ALA A 337 15.88 21.02 -24.67
CA ALA A 337 15.44 20.97 -26.07
C ALA A 337 15.95 22.12 -26.98
N ARG A 338 16.32 23.28 -26.41
CA ARG A 338 16.83 24.44 -27.15
C ARG A 338 17.92 25.10 -26.34
N THR A 339 18.99 25.55 -26.99
CA THR A 339 19.99 26.42 -26.37
C THR A 339 19.50 27.86 -26.44
N MET A 340 19.56 28.58 -25.31
CA MET A 340 19.16 29.97 -25.21
C MET A 340 20.37 30.82 -24.84
N THR A 341 20.50 31.96 -25.52
CA THR A 341 21.58 32.93 -25.28
C THR A 341 21.03 34.12 -24.52
N PHE A 342 21.66 34.51 -23.42
CA PHE A 342 21.22 35.61 -22.57
C PHE A 342 22.40 36.24 -21.80
N PRO A 343 22.22 37.44 -21.19
CA PRO A 343 23.28 38.12 -20.46
C PRO A 343 23.74 37.32 -19.23
N CYS A 344 25.05 37.24 -19.04
CA CYS A 344 25.68 36.47 -17.96
C CYS A 344 25.21 36.90 -16.56
N PHE A 345 24.89 38.19 -16.36
CA PHE A 345 24.40 38.67 -15.08
C PHE A 345 23.09 38.01 -14.60
N CYS A 346 22.29 37.43 -15.52
CA CYS A 346 21.05 36.76 -15.16
C CYS A 346 21.27 35.48 -14.32
N GLN A 347 22.50 34.96 -14.25
CA GLN A 347 22.82 33.76 -13.48
C GLN A 347 23.00 34.02 -11.98
N TYR A 348 23.35 35.25 -11.59
CA TYR A 348 23.70 35.58 -10.20
C TYR A 348 22.93 36.78 -9.64
N LEU A 349 22.34 37.64 -10.48
CA LEU A 349 21.46 38.72 -10.04
C LEU A 349 20.01 38.26 -9.95
N GLN A 350 19.25 38.86 -9.03
CA GLN A 350 17.82 38.60 -8.93
C GLN A 350 17.07 39.21 -10.12
N GLN A 351 15.94 38.59 -10.52
CA GLN A 351 15.17 39.01 -11.69
C GLN A 351 14.70 40.48 -11.64
N SER A 352 14.45 41.02 -10.45
CA SER A 352 14.10 42.43 -10.24
C SER A 352 15.20 43.40 -10.65
N GLU A 353 16.46 42.98 -10.62
CA GLU A 353 17.63 43.82 -10.90
C GLU A 353 18.05 43.76 -12.38
N TRP A 354 17.50 42.82 -13.16
CA TRP A 354 17.93 42.57 -14.54
C TRP A 354 17.72 43.76 -15.47
N GLU A 355 16.62 44.51 -15.31
CA GLU A 355 16.34 45.67 -16.16
C GLU A 355 17.31 46.83 -15.87
N THR A 356 17.72 47.00 -14.60
CA THR A 356 18.74 47.98 -14.22
C THR A 356 20.11 47.59 -14.75
N ALA A 357 20.49 46.31 -14.63
CA ALA A 357 21.73 45.76 -15.18
C ALA A 357 21.78 45.85 -16.71
N ARG A 358 20.66 45.55 -17.39
CA ARG A 358 20.52 45.66 -18.85
C ARG A 358 20.81 47.08 -19.33
N LYS A 359 20.23 48.08 -18.69
CA LYS A 359 20.47 49.50 -19.02
C LYS A 359 21.92 49.89 -18.79
N GLN A 360 22.53 49.44 -17.69
CA GLN A 360 23.93 49.71 -17.37
C GLN A 360 24.91 49.04 -18.35
N CYS A 361 24.56 47.87 -18.88
CA CYS A 361 25.34 47.15 -19.90
C CYS A 361 25.01 47.55 -21.34
N GLU A 362 24.03 48.45 -21.54
CA GLU A 362 23.54 48.91 -22.85
C GLU A 362 23.04 47.77 -23.77
N LEU A 363 22.40 46.75 -23.19
CA LEU A 363 21.90 45.58 -23.92
C LEU A 363 20.44 45.79 -24.40
N PRO A 364 20.02 45.18 -25.52
CA PRO A 364 18.64 45.31 -26.02
C PRO A 364 17.64 44.60 -25.09
N ALA A 365 16.39 45.07 -25.04
CA ALA A 365 15.34 44.48 -24.20
C ALA A 365 15.06 43.00 -24.55
N SER A 366 15.25 42.60 -25.81
CA SER A 366 15.10 41.22 -26.29
C SER A 366 16.19 40.26 -25.80
N ALA A 367 17.28 40.75 -25.20
CA ALA A 367 18.33 39.91 -24.65
C ALA A 367 17.93 39.24 -23.33
N LEU A 368 16.99 39.83 -22.58
CA LEU A 368 16.58 39.29 -21.28
C LEU A 368 15.65 38.07 -21.45
N PRO A 369 15.94 36.95 -20.76
CA PRO A 369 15.01 35.82 -20.73
C PRO A 369 13.82 36.14 -19.81
N PRO A 370 12.68 35.46 -19.97
CA PRO A 370 11.50 35.68 -19.12
C PRO A 370 11.67 35.15 -17.70
N CYS A 371 12.56 34.18 -17.49
CA CYS A 371 12.90 33.61 -16.20
C CYS A 371 14.27 32.92 -16.27
N PHE A 372 14.87 32.66 -15.11
CA PHE A 372 16.06 31.84 -14.97
C PHE A 372 15.75 30.73 -13.95
N PRO A 373 15.98 29.44 -14.26
CA PRO A 373 16.54 28.88 -15.50
C PRO A 373 15.65 29.15 -16.74
N PRO A 374 16.23 29.29 -17.95
CA PRO A 374 15.50 29.69 -19.14
C PRO A 374 14.51 28.61 -19.61
N LYS A 375 13.26 29.01 -19.85
CA LYS A 375 12.19 28.13 -20.36
C LYS A 375 11.92 28.38 -21.84
N CYS A 376 11.73 27.31 -22.61
CA CYS A 376 11.36 27.40 -24.03
C CYS A 376 9.87 27.18 -24.28
N ASN A 377 9.35 27.62 -25.42
CA ASN A 377 7.93 27.48 -25.75
C ASN A 377 7.54 26.10 -26.34
N ARG A 378 8.42 25.09 -26.22
CA ARG A 378 8.12 23.73 -26.71
C ARG A 378 7.12 23.05 -25.78
N VAL A 379 5.96 22.73 -26.31
CA VAL A 379 4.95 21.91 -25.63
C VAL A 379 5.43 20.47 -25.56
N CYS A 380 5.47 19.89 -24.35
CA CYS A 380 5.75 18.46 -24.18
C CYS A 380 4.62 17.63 -24.79
N LYS A 381 4.93 16.51 -25.46
CA LYS A 381 3.93 15.58 -26.03
C LYS A 381 4.08 14.15 -25.50
N LYS A 382 4.84 13.96 -24.41
CA LYS A 382 5.04 12.67 -23.76
C LYS A 382 3.73 12.18 -23.14
N TRP A 383 3.55 10.87 -23.12
CA TRP A 383 2.38 10.24 -22.49
C TRP A 383 2.47 10.37 -20.97
N LEU A 384 1.32 10.64 -20.35
CA LEU A 384 1.18 10.55 -18.91
C LEU A 384 1.09 9.07 -18.48
N SER A 385 1.27 8.78 -17.20
CA SER A 385 1.32 7.43 -16.60
C SER A 385 0.09 6.57 -16.89
N CYS A 386 -1.04 7.21 -17.23
CA CYS A 386 -2.26 6.52 -17.64
C CYS A 386 -2.27 6.01 -19.09
N HIS A 387 -1.26 6.36 -19.91
CA HIS A 387 -1.16 6.05 -21.35
C HIS A 387 -2.38 6.47 -22.22
N LYS A 388 -3.25 7.34 -21.69
CA LYS A 388 -4.41 7.91 -22.40
C LYS A 388 -4.29 9.42 -22.62
N HIS A 389 -3.68 10.12 -21.68
CA HIS A 389 -3.49 11.56 -21.73
C HIS A 389 -2.04 11.89 -22.09
N ARG A 390 -1.85 13.01 -22.78
CA ARG A 390 -0.52 13.54 -23.12
C ARG A 390 -0.26 14.78 -22.29
N CYS A 391 1.00 15.01 -21.95
CA CYS A 391 1.43 16.28 -21.39
C CYS A 391 1.12 17.41 -22.37
N THR A 392 0.79 18.59 -21.85
CA THR A 392 0.61 19.82 -22.63
C THR A 392 1.41 20.99 -22.04
N ASN A 393 2.28 20.73 -21.06
CA ASN A 393 3.09 21.75 -20.41
C ASN A 393 4.20 22.25 -21.34
N ALA A 394 4.38 23.56 -21.41
CA ALA A 394 5.52 24.19 -22.06
C ALA A 394 6.78 23.99 -21.23
N CYS A 395 7.91 23.65 -21.88
CA CYS A 395 9.20 23.40 -21.21
C CYS A 395 9.11 22.38 -20.05
N CYS A 396 8.42 21.25 -20.25
CA CYS A 396 8.28 20.23 -19.21
C CYS A 396 9.63 19.57 -18.87
N VAL A 397 9.97 19.55 -17.57
CA VAL A 397 11.18 18.90 -17.01
C VAL A 397 10.91 17.55 -16.36
N ASN A 398 9.64 17.22 -16.13
CA ASN A 398 9.27 16.01 -15.39
C ASN A 398 9.74 14.76 -16.15
N GLN A 399 10.52 13.90 -15.49
CA GLN A 399 10.90 12.60 -16.05
C GLN A 399 9.70 11.65 -16.01
N GLU A 400 8.98 11.65 -14.89
CA GLU A 400 7.75 10.88 -14.70
C GLU A 400 6.53 11.77 -14.93
N HIS A 401 5.83 11.53 -16.04
CA HIS A 401 4.63 12.27 -16.38
C HIS A 401 3.43 11.63 -15.68
N ILE A 402 3.12 12.01 -14.44
CA ILE A 402 1.99 11.43 -13.69
C ILE A 402 0.66 12.06 -14.14
N CYS A 403 -0.35 11.23 -14.40
CA CYS A 403 -1.70 11.72 -14.69
C CYS A 403 -2.46 12.03 -13.40
N MET A 404 -2.74 13.31 -13.16
CA MET A 404 -3.47 13.77 -11.96
C MET A 404 -5.01 13.77 -12.12
N GLN A 405 -5.54 13.15 -13.19
CA GLN A 405 -6.98 13.06 -13.42
C GLN A 405 -7.57 11.91 -12.60
N ILE A 406 -8.77 12.07 -12.04
CA ILE A 406 -9.46 11.02 -11.28
C ILE A 406 -10.18 10.06 -12.23
N CYS A 407 -10.05 8.76 -12.00
CA CYS A 407 -10.74 7.72 -12.75
C CYS A 407 -12.21 7.62 -12.31
N THR A 408 -13.13 8.02 -13.19
CA THR A 408 -14.60 7.97 -12.97
C THR A 408 -15.26 6.68 -13.47
N LYS A 409 -14.47 5.68 -13.88
CA LYS A 409 -15.01 4.40 -14.34
C LYS A 409 -15.69 3.65 -13.19
N LYS A 410 -16.84 3.04 -13.48
CA LYS A 410 -17.53 2.13 -12.56
C LYS A 410 -16.67 0.87 -12.33
N LEU A 411 -16.56 0.48 -11.07
CA LEU A 411 -15.89 -0.75 -10.64
C LEU A 411 -16.71 -1.97 -11.01
N ALA A 412 -16.10 -3.17 -10.91
CA ALA A 412 -16.76 -4.44 -11.24
C ALA A 412 -18.03 -4.71 -10.42
N CYS A 413 -18.21 -4.06 -9.26
CA CYS A 413 -19.45 -4.12 -8.47
C CYS A 413 -20.65 -3.40 -9.10
N GLY A 414 -20.45 -2.57 -10.13
CA GLY A 414 -21.52 -1.87 -10.86
C GLY A 414 -22.09 -0.62 -10.19
N GLU A 415 -21.92 -0.48 -8.86
CA GLU A 415 -22.46 0.65 -8.08
C GLU A 415 -21.39 1.72 -7.77
N HIS A 416 -20.17 1.32 -7.42
CA HIS A 416 -19.12 2.25 -7.00
C HIS A 416 -18.20 2.72 -8.15
N GLN A 417 -17.71 3.95 -8.07
CA GLN A 417 -16.70 4.52 -8.98
C GLN A 417 -15.28 4.27 -8.46
N CYS A 418 -14.29 4.19 -9.35
CA CYS A 418 -12.90 3.92 -8.98
C CYS A 418 -12.30 4.97 -8.03
N GLY A 419 -12.42 6.26 -8.35
CA GLY A 419 -11.95 7.36 -7.49
C GLY A 419 -10.43 7.48 -7.35
N GLN A 420 -9.64 6.54 -7.87
CA GLN A 420 -8.18 6.59 -7.92
C GLN A 420 -7.69 7.53 -9.03
N LEU A 421 -6.43 7.96 -8.97
CA LEU A 421 -5.78 8.61 -10.10
C LEU A 421 -5.84 7.73 -11.36
N CYS A 422 -5.87 8.37 -12.52
CA CYS A 422 -5.98 7.70 -13.80
C CYS A 422 -4.79 6.74 -13.95
N HIS A 423 -5.10 5.45 -14.01
CA HIS A 423 -4.13 4.38 -13.98
C HIS A 423 -4.19 3.58 -15.30
N PRO A 424 -3.10 2.90 -15.68
CA PRO A 424 -3.14 1.92 -16.76
C PRO A 424 -3.93 0.67 -16.34
N GLY A 425 -4.55 -0.02 -17.30
CA GLY A 425 -5.23 -1.29 -17.07
C GLY A 425 -6.65 -1.21 -16.46
N PRO A 426 -7.22 -2.35 -16.05
CA PRO A 426 -8.55 -2.42 -15.43
C PRO A 426 -8.55 -1.76 -14.04
N CYS A 427 -9.71 -1.26 -13.61
CA CYS A 427 -9.85 -0.68 -12.28
C CYS A 427 -9.69 -1.76 -11.19
N PRO A 428 -9.11 -1.40 -10.03
CA PRO A 428 -8.98 -2.31 -8.89
C PRO A 428 -10.36 -2.80 -8.41
N PRO A 429 -10.43 -3.92 -7.67
CA PRO A 429 -11.67 -4.37 -7.08
C PRO A 429 -12.24 -3.32 -6.12
N CYS A 430 -13.55 -3.38 -5.88
CA CYS A 430 -14.21 -2.46 -4.96
C CYS A 430 -13.66 -2.64 -3.54
N SER A 431 -13.18 -1.54 -2.95
CA SER A 431 -12.66 -1.49 -1.59
C SER A 431 -13.75 -1.33 -0.53
N TYR A 432 -15.01 -1.13 -0.94
CA TYR A 432 -16.13 -1.02 0.00
C TYR A 432 -16.39 -2.38 0.65
N VAL A 433 -16.52 -2.37 1.97
CA VAL A 433 -16.82 -3.52 2.82
C VAL A 433 -18.04 -3.19 3.66
N SER A 434 -19.00 -4.12 3.71
CA SER A 434 -20.15 -4.04 4.61
C SER A 434 -19.76 -4.58 5.99
N TYR A 435 -20.14 -3.87 7.04
CA TYR A 435 -20.01 -4.34 8.43
C TYR A 435 -21.26 -5.05 8.94
N GLU A 436 -22.26 -5.25 8.07
CA GLU A 436 -23.44 -6.04 8.35
C GLU A 436 -23.27 -7.47 7.82
N PRO A 437 -23.74 -8.51 8.55
CA PRO A 437 -23.69 -9.88 8.08
C PRO A 437 -24.48 -10.06 6.79
N LEU A 438 -23.92 -10.80 5.84
CA LEU A 438 -24.59 -11.10 4.58
C LEU A 438 -25.37 -12.42 4.71
N TYR A 439 -26.69 -12.32 4.83
CA TYR A 439 -27.59 -13.45 5.04
C TYR A 439 -27.98 -14.18 3.74
N CYS A 440 -28.23 -15.49 3.83
CA CYS A 440 -29.06 -16.20 2.85
C CYS A 440 -30.47 -15.59 2.78
N ARG A 441 -31.22 -15.92 1.73
CA ARG A 441 -32.63 -15.53 1.63
C ARG A 441 -33.49 -16.02 2.81
N CYS A 442 -33.12 -17.15 3.38
CA CYS A 442 -33.73 -17.76 4.55
C CYS A 442 -33.34 -17.17 5.91
N ARG A 443 -32.32 -16.31 5.95
CA ARG A 443 -31.62 -15.79 7.15
C ARG A 443 -31.07 -16.81 8.15
N ARG A 444 -31.02 -18.11 7.82
CA ARG A 444 -30.46 -19.16 8.69
C ARG A 444 -28.96 -19.37 8.53
N THR A 445 -28.39 -19.00 7.39
CA THR A 445 -26.93 -18.97 7.16
C THR A 445 -26.51 -17.56 6.77
N TRP A 446 -25.30 -17.18 7.18
CA TRP A 446 -24.74 -15.86 6.91
C TRP A 446 -23.23 -15.92 6.72
N VAL A 447 -22.67 -14.84 6.17
CA VAL A 447 -21.23 -14.57 6.16
C VAL A 447 -20.98 -13.45 7.16
N ASP A 448 -20.03 -13.66 8.08
CA ASP A 448 -19.68 -12.67 9.09
C ASP A 448 -18.99 -11.44 8.48
N PRO A 449 -19.20 -10.25 9.06
CA PRO A 449 -18.46 -9.04 8.72
C PRO A 449 -16.94 -9.20 8.94
N PRO A 450 -16.08 -8.54 8.14
CA PRO A 450 -16.41 -7.62 7.05
C PRO A 450 -16.70 -8.33 5.72
N VAL A 451 -17.81 -7.98 5.06
CA VAL A 451 -18.22 -8.59 3.79
C VAL A 451 -17.82 -7.68 2.61
N PRO A 452 -16.91 -8.11 1.72
CA PRO A 452 -16.54 -7.32 0.55
C PRO A 452 -17.72 -7.03 -0.39
N CYS A 453 -17.77 -5.83 -0.97
CA CYS A 453 -18.76 -5.45 -1.96
C CYS A 453 -18.73 -6.42 -3.16
N GLY A 454 -19.89 -6.93 -3.55
CA GLY A 454 -20.04 -7.94 -4.61
C GLY A 454 -19.96 -9.40 -4.14
N THR A 455 -19.78 -9.66 -2.85
CA THR A 455 -19.85 -11.01 -2.28
C THR A 455 -21.27 -11.58 -2.47
N LYS A 456 -21.37 -12.80 -3.00
CA LYS A 456 -22.65 -13.49 -3.20
C LYS A 456 -23.12 -14.11 -1.86
N PRO A 457 -24.44 -14.11 -1.55
CA PRO A 457 -24.97 -14.72 -0.32
C PRO A 457 -24.54 -16.19 -0.17
N PRO A 458 -24.29 -16.71 1.04
CA PRO A 458 -23.78 -18.07 1.23
C PRO A 458 -24.75 -19.15 0.69
N GLN A 459 -24.23 -20.32 0.33
CA GLN A 459 -25.06 -21.47 -0.02
C GLN A 459 -25.73 -22.00 1.26
N CYS A 460 -27.01 -22.35 1.18
CA CYS A 460 -27.78 -22.74 2.34
C CYS A 460 -28.56 -24.03 2.09
N HIS A 461 -28.32 -25.05 2.92
CA HIS A 461 -28.94 -26.37 2.80
C HIS A 461 -30.21 -26.52 3.67
N HIS A 462 -30.67 -25.45 4.32
CA HIS A 462 -31.91 -25.49 5.08
C HIS A 462 -33.14 -25.53 4.17
N PRO A 463 -34.27 -26.11 4.61
CA PRO A 463 -35.51 -26.09 3.85
C PRO A 463 -35.95 -24.64 3.62
N CYS A 464 -36.38 -24.35 2.39
CA CYS A 464 -36.85 -23.04 1.99
C CYS A 464 -37.97 -22.55 2.92
N SER A 465 -37.92 -21.29 3.35
CA SER A 465 -38.91 -20.68 4.26
C SER A 465 -40.04 -19.95 3.54
N VAL A 466 -40.02 -19.90 2.20
CA VAL A 466 -41.02 -19.19 1.41
C VAL A 466 -42.27 -20.06 1.26
N PRO A 467 -43.46 -19.60 1.71
CA PRO A 467 -44.69 -20.35 1.56
C PRO A 467 -45.09 -20.45 0.08
N ARG A 468 -45.52 -21.64 -0.34
CA ARG A 468 -45.98 -21.88 -1.71
C ARG A 468 -47.44 -21.44 -1.87
N PRO A 469 -47.85 -20.93 -3.05
CA PRO A 469 -49.24 -20.58 -3.32
C PRO A 469 -50.24 -21.75 -3.15
N CYS A 470 -49.78 -22.98 -3.42
CA CYS A 470 -50.62 -24.18 -3.27
C CYS A 470 -50.77 -24.68 -1.83
N GLY A 471 -50.20 -23.98 -0.83
CA GLY A 471 -50.30 -24.35 0.59
C GLY A 471 -49.41 -25.53 1.03
N HIS A 472 -48.79 -26.25 0.09
CA HIS A 472 -47.89 -27.37 0.41
C HIS A 472 -46.53 -26.91 0.98
N PRO A 473 -45.93 -27.69 1.90
CA PRO A 473 -44.64 -27.37 2.47
C PRO A 473 -43.52 -27.35 1.40
N PRO A 474 -42.47 -26.52 1.57
CA PRO A 474 -41.37 -26.44 0.61
C PRO A 474 -40.46 -27.67 0.66
N ASN A 475 -40.54 -28.54 -0.36
CA ASN A 475 -39.67 -29.73 -0.50
C ASN A 475 -38.37 -29.44 -1.29
N HIS A 476 -37.65 -28.36 -0.94
CA HIS A 476 -36.36 -28.01 -1.56
C HIS A 476 -35.49 -27.17 -0.62
N GLU A 477 -34.19 -27.18 -0.86
CA GLU A 477 -33.21 -26.35 -0.14
C GLU A 477 -33.39 -24.86 -0.44
N CYS A 478 -32.84 -24.02 0.42
CA CYS A 478 -32.82 -22.58 0.21
C CYS A 478 -32.01 -22.23 -1.03
N HIS A 479 -32.62 -21.43 -1.90
CA HIS A 479 -32.06 -21.08 -3.20
C HIS A 479 -31.94 -19.55 -3.31
N ARG A 480 -31.18 -19.08 -4.31
CA ARG A 480 -30.88 -17.65 -4.49
C ARG A 480 -31.87 -16.97 -5.43
N GLU A 481 -32.45 -17.72 -6.36
CA GLU A 481 -33.42 -17.24 -7.35
C GLU A 481 -34.67 -16.68 -6.67
N ARG A 482 -35.40 -15.79 -7.36
CA ARG A 482 -36.61 -15.16 -6.81
C ARG A 482 -37.79 -16.13 -6.67
N ASP A 483 -37.91 -17.09 -7.59
CA ASP A 483 -39.04 -18.00 -7.66
C ASP A 483 -38.65 -19.39 -7.17
N CYS A 484 -39.51 -20.01 -6.35
CA CYS A 484 -39.29 -21.37 -5.89
C CYS A 484 -39.50 -22.39 -7.03
N PRO A 485 -38.78 -23.52 -7.05
CA PRO A 485 -39.03 -24.63 -7.97
C PRO A 485 -40.50 -25.10 -7.91
N PRO A 486 -41.08 -25.71 -8.96
CA PRO A 486 -42.48 -26.15 -8.95
C PRO A 486 -42.80 -27.19 -7.87
N CYS A 487 -44.06 -27.23 -7.42
CA CYS A 487 -44.50 -28.16 -6.37
C CYS A 487 -44.67 -29.59 -6.92
N VAL A 488 -43.90 -30.54 -6.38
CA VAL A 488 -43.91 -31.95 -6.77
C VAL A 488 -44.78 -32.84 -5.88
N VAL A 489 -45.43 -32.28 -4.85
CA VAL A 489 -46.33 -33.02 -3.97
C VAL A 489 -47.46 -33.64 -4.81
N LEU A 490 -47.67 -34.93 -4.64
CA LEU A 490 -48.65 -35.70 -5.38
C LEU A 490 -50.03 -35.47 -4.77
N VAL A 491 -51.01 -35.09 -5.60
CA VAL A 491 -52.41 -34.84 -5.19
C VAL A 491 -53.37 -35.55 -6.13
N GLU A 492 -54.57 -35.84 -5.63
CA GLU A 492 -55.68 -36.31 -6.47
C GLU A 492 -56.17 -35.18 -7.38
N LYS A 493 -56.31 -35.47 -8.67
CA LYS A 493 -56.84 -34.53 -9.67
C LYS A 493 -57.84 -35.21 -10.57
N LEU A 494 -58.78 -34.43 -11.11
CA LEU A 494 -59.79 -34.87 -12.06
C LEU A 494 -59.27 -34.73 -13.51
N CYS A 495 -59.62 -35.64 -14.43
CA CYS A 495 -59.31 -35.41 -15.87
C CYS A 495 -60.07 -34.20 -16.38
N ALA A 496 -59.35 -33.40 -17.17
CA ALA A 496 -59.81 -32.15 -17.73
C ALA A 496 -61.11 -32.30 -18.55
N SER A 497 -61.32 -33.43 -19.21
CA SER A 497 -62.51 -33.71 -20.04
C SER A 497 -63.65 -34.41 -19.30
N HIS A 498 -63.35 -35.43 -18.49
CA HIS A 498 -64.38 -36.31 -17.90
C HIS A 498 -64.73 -36.00 -16.46
N GLN A 499 -64.00 -35.10 -15.78
CA GLN A 499 -64.20 -34.77 -14.35
C GLN A 499 -64.18 -36.00 -13.41
N LYS A 500 -63.50 -37.07 -13.83
CA LYS A 500 -63.28 -38.28 -13.02
C LYS A 500 -61.90 -38.25 -12.39
N PRO A 501 -61.74 -38.77 -11.15
CA PRO A 501 -60.45 -38.84 -10.48
C PRO A 501 -59.48 -39.69 -11.30
N MET A 502 -58.24 -39.22 -11.37
CA MET A 502 -57.17 -39.91 -12.07
C MET A 502 -56.75 -41.18 -11.32
N PRO A 503 -56.37 -42.26 -12.04
CA PRO A 503 -56.01 -43.54 -11.43
C PRO A 503 -54.69 -43.51 -10.64
N TYR A 504 -53.91 -42.42 -10.74
CA TYR A 504 -52.67 -42.20 -10.01
C TYR A 504 -52.58 -40.75 -9.55
N HIS A 505 -51.88 -40.51 -8.44
CA HIS A 505 -51.67 -39.17 -7.91
C HIS A 505 -50.72 -38.35 -8.80
N ILE A 506 -50.98 -37.04 -8.89
CA ILE A 506 -50.35 -36.17 -9.89
C ILE A 506 -49.65 -35.01 -9.20
N PRO A 507 -48.45 -34.60 -9.64
CA PRO A 507 -47.77 -33.45 -9.08
C PRO A 507 -48.65 -32.19 -9.07
N CYS A 508 -48.69 -31.52 -7.92
CA CYS A 508 -49.53 -30.34 -7.67
C CYS A 508 -49.35 -29.25 -8.74
N HIS A 509 -48.12 -29.02 -9.21
CA HIS A 509 -47.82 -28.02 -10.23
C HIS A 509 -48.44 -28.26 -11.61
N LYS A 510 -48.96 -29.46 -11.91
CA LYS A 510 -49.61 -29.76 -13.20
C LYS A 510 -51.10 -29.40 -13.12
N PRO A 511 -51.54 -28.19 -13.55
CA PRO A 511 -52.94 -27.77 -13.38
C PRO A 511 -53.90 -28.64 -14.19
N GLU A 512 -53.48 -29.09 -15.37
CA GLU A 512 -54.32 -29.80 -16.32
C GLU A 512 -53.83 -31.23 -16.50
N VAL A 513 -54.77 -32.16 -16.52
CA VAL A 513 -54.46 -33.59 -16.63
C VAL A 513 -55.36 -34.26 -17.65
N SER A 514 -54.74 -35.01 -18.57
CA SER A 514 -55.43 -35.88 -19.50
C SER A 514 -55.46 -37.34 -19.03
N CYS A 515 -56.62 -37.99 -19.10
CA CYS A 515 -56.75 -39.43 -18.85
C CYS A 515 -56.39 -40.31 -20.07
N GLY A 516 -56.02 -39.70 -21.21
CA GLY A 516 -55.70 -40.42 -22.45
C GLY A 516 -56.91 -41.03 -23.20
N ARG A 517 -58.13 -40.99 -22.65
CA ARG A 517 -59.35 -41.43 -23.32
C ARG A 517 -59.92 -40.33 -24.22
N ARG A 518 -60.71 -40.71 -25.24
CA ARG A 518 -61.44 -39.75 -26.09
C ARG A 518 -62.35 -38.85 -25.25
N CYS A 519 -62.39 -37.56 -25.56
CA CYS A 519 -63.11 -36.52 -24.81
C CYS A 519 -64.61 -36.83 -24.72
N GLY A 520 -65.25 -37.10 -25.86
CA GLY A 520 -66.66 -37.54 -25.89
C GLY A 520 -67.67 -36.49 -25.43
N ARG A 521 -67.25 -35.23 -25.18
CA ARG A 521 -68.18 -34.11 -24.89
C ARG A 521 -68.95 -33.73 -26.15
N ASN A 522 -70.21 -33.36 -25.98
CA ASN A 522 -71.05 -32.86 -27.07
C ASN A 522 -70.59 -31.48 -27.55
N LEU A 523 -70.37 -31.35 -28.86
CA LEU A 523 -69.97 -30.12 -29.51
C LEU A 523 -71.19 -29.21 -29.73
N SER A 524 -71.16 -28.02 -29.16
CA SER A 524 -72.24 -27.04 -29.23
C SER A 524 -72.56 -26.56 -30.66
N CYS A 525 -71.65 -26.72 -31.62
CA CYS A 525 -71.88 -26.32 -33.01
C CYS A 525 -72.78 -27.28 -33.79
N CYS A 526 -72.54 -28.60 -33.70
CA CYS A 526 -73.13 -29.59 -34.62
C CYS A 526 -73.73 -30.83 -33.93
N GLY A 527 -73.71 -30.89 -32.60
CA GLY A 527 -74.28 -32.01 -31.84
C GLY A 527 -73.48 -33.32 -31.91
N ARG A 528 -72.28 -33.31 -32.52
CA ARG A 528 -71.37 -34.47 -32.56
C ARG A 528 -70.53 -34.54 -31.30
N PHE A 529 -70.06 -35.73 -30.97
CA PHE A 529 -69.13 -35.94 -29.85
C PHE A 529 -67.68 -35.61 -30.24
N CYS A 530 -66.94 -34.99 -29.33
CA CYS A 530 -65.54 -34.65 -29.53
C CYS A 530 -64.65 -35.90 -29.63
N GLU A 531 -63.95 -36.06 -30.76
CA GLU A 531 -63.08 -37.20 -31.03
C GLU A 531 -61.63 -37.03 -30.54
N LEU A 532 -61.26 -35.82 -30.08
CA LEU A 532 -59.93 -35.54 -29.52
C LEU A 532 -59.70 -36.34 -28.24
N VAL A 533 -58.43 -36.61 -27.92
CA VAL A 533 -58.00 -37.17 -26.63
C VAL A 533 -58.33 -36.16 -25.50
N CYS A 534 -58.55 -36.62 -24.24
CA CYS A 534 -58.89 -35.77 -23.08
C CYS A 534 -58.00 -34.51 -23.11
N HIS A 535 -58.62 -33.35 -23.26
CA HIS A 535 -57.98 -32.05 -23.38
C HIS A 535 -58.62 -31.06 -22.40
N SER A 536 -57.87 -30.02 -22.09
CA SER A 536 -58.33 -28.85 -21.36
C SER A 536 -59.01 -27.85 -22.30
N GLY A 537 -59.89 -27.02 -21.75
CA GLY A 537 -60.63 -26.00 -22.52
C GLY A 537 -61.84 -26.51 -23.33
N PRO A 538 -62.50 -25.62 -24.10
CA PRO A 538 -63.66 -25.95 -24.90
C PRO A 538 -63.28 -26.87 -26.08
N CYS A 539 -64.17 -27.78 -26.43
CA CYS A 539 -63.96 -28.66 -27.57
C CYS A 539 -64.10 -27.85 -28.87
N VAL A 540 -62.99 -27.57 -29.53
CA VAL A 540 -62.97 -26.81 -30.78
C VAL A 540 -63.27 -27.78 -31.93
N HIS A 541 -64.30 -27.48 -32.71
CA HIS A 541 -64.65 -28.26 -33.89
C HIS A 541 -64.97 -27.32 -35.07
N PRO A 542 -64.24 -27.42 -36.20
CA PRO A 542 -64.48 -26.59 -37.37
C PRO A 542 -65.75 -27.07 -38.09
N CYS A 543 -66.91 -26.55 -37.72
CA CYS A 543 -68.19 -26.78 -38.42
C CYS A 543 -68.71 -25.48 -39.04
N ALA A 544 -69.22 -25.57 -40.27
CA ALA A 544 -69.90 -24.46 -40.95
C ALA A 544 -71.41 -24.37 -40.64
N LYS A 545 -71.95 -25.27 -39.81
CA LYS A 545 -73.38 -25.31 -39.45
C LYS A 545 -73.54 -24.92 -37.98
N ASN A 546 -74.20 -23.79 -37.71
CA ASN A 546 -74.70 -23.40 -36.41
C ASN A 546 -76.19 -23.75 -36.34
N PHE A 547 -76.61 -24.52 -35.35
CA PHE A 547 -78.04 -24.63 -35.03
C PHE A 547 -78.45 -23.45 -34.15
N PRO A 548 -79.61 -22.81 -34.42
CA PRO A 548 -80.11 -21.75 -33.56
C PRO A 548 -80.38 -22.29 -32.15
N THR A 549 -80.05 -21.48 -31.16
CA THR A 549 -80.35 -21.80 -29.76
C THR A 549 -81.87 -21.84 -29.55
N LEU A 550 -82.34 -22.62 -28.57
CA LEU A 550 -83.78 -22.70 -28.24
C LEU A 550 -84.39 -21.30 -27.97
N ALA A 551 -83.57 -20.35 -27.53
CA ALA A 551 -83.93 -18.95 -27.29
C ALA A 551 -84.14 -18.11 -28.58
N GLU A 552 -83.59 -18.53 -29.71
CA GLU A 552 -83.76 -17.85 -31.01
C GLU A 552 -85.04 -18.33 -31.72
N VAL A 553 -85.40 -19.61 -31.56
CA VAL A 553 -86.64 -20.17 -32.12
C VAL A 553 -87.89 -19.60 -31.43
N LEU A 554 -87.83 -19.33 -30.12
CA LEU A 554 -88.95 -18.79 -29.34
C LEU A 554 -89.23 -17.29 -29.58
N ARG A 555 -88.36 -16.56 -30.29
CA ARG A 555 -88.52 -15.11 -30.56
C ARG A 555 -89.13 -14.78 -31.92
N GLY A 556 -89.45 -15.78 -32.75
CA GLY A 556 -90.04 -15.61 -34.08
C GLY A 556 -91.50 -16.07 -34.17
N GLY A 557 -92.44 -15.27 -33.65
CA GLY A 557 -93.89 -15.41 -33.89
C GLY A 557 -94.46 -14.13 -34.54
N PRO A 558 -95.52 -14.21 -35.37
CA PRO A 558 -95.78 -13.28 -36.47
C PRO A 558 -96.34 -11.91 -36.04
N LYS A 559 -95.88 -10.85 -36.71
CA LYS A 559 -96.43 -9.49 -36.62
C LYS A 559 -97.65 -9.35 -37.55
N SER A 560 -98.82 -9.09 -36.99
CA SER A 560 -99.95 -8.43 -37.67
C SER A 560 -100.14 -7.03 -37.09
N GLY A 561 -100.11 -6.01 -37.96
CA GLY A 561 -100.49 -4.62 -37.64
C GLY A 561 -102.01 -4.39 -37.72
N PRO A 562 -102.51 -3.22 -37.28
CA PRO A 562 -103.91 -2.99 -36.91
C PRO A 562 -104.75 -2.43 -38.08
N PRO A 563 -106.07 -2.24 -37.92
CA PRO A 563 -107.05 -2.96 -37.09
C PRO A 563 -107.74 -4.13 -37.84
#